data_AF-A0A1V2H7U1-F1
#
_entry.id   AF-A0A1V2H7U1-F1
#
_cell.length_a   1.000
_cell.length_b   1.000
_cell.length_c   1.000
_cell.angle_alpha   90.00
_cell.angle_beta   90.00
_cell.angle_gamma   90.00
#
_symmetry.space_group_name_H-M   'P 1'
#
loop_
_entity.id
_entity.type
_entity.pdbx_description
1 polymer ?
#
loop_
_entity_poly.entity_id
_entity_poly.type
_entity_poly.pdbx_seq_one_letter_code
_entity_poly.pdbx_strand_id
1 'polypeptide(L)'
;MSAPNFHAQALRAYGAVKATRSLREQEAEVYALVSGRLRVATEGSDIEKIRARSDATRLFSTVRVLTLHESCELPLPLRGQIVSVCRAAMREADKDDADLGFLADICDSFAAGLLGRAPVAETGAAA
;
A
#
# COMPACT_ATOMS: atom_id res chain seq x y z
N MET A 1 22.31 -12.50 31.78
CA MET A 1 21.32 -13.31 31.05
C MET A 1 20.91 -12.53 29.80
N SER A 2 21.61 -12.72 28.68
CA SER A 2 21.30 -12.05 27.41
C SER A 2 20.17 -12.78 26.69
N ALA A 3 19.09 -12.08 26.34
CA ALA A 3 18.06 -12.61 25.47
C ALA A 3 18.69 -12.99 24.10
N PRO A 4 18.67 -14.26 23.69
CA PRO A 4 19.32 -14.67 22.46
C PRO A 4 18.49 -14.21 21.25
N ASN A 5 19.11 -13.51 20.30
CA ASN A 5 18.92 -13.58 18.84
C ASN A 5 17.51 -13.67 18.21
N PHE A 6 16.41 -13.44 18.94
CA PHE A 6 15.04 -13.53 18.41
C PHE A 6 14.82 -12.60 17.22
N HIS A 7 15.40 -11.40 17.26
CA HIS A 7 15.28 -10.43 16.17
C HIS A 7 16.06 -10.87 14.92
N ALA A 8 17.26 -11.42 15.09
CA ALA A 8 18.08 -11.93 13.98
C ALA A 8 17.51 -13.21 13.36
N GLN A 9 16.79 -14.01 14.16
CA GLN A 9 16.09 -15.20 13.69
C GLN A 9 14.76 -14.82 13.01
N ALA A 10 14.03 -13.84 13.52
CA ALA A 10 12.85 -13.27 12.88
C ALA A 10 13.16 -12.57 11.55
N LEU A 11 14.23 -11.79 11.47
CA LEU A 11 14.71 -11.17 10.22
C LEU A 11 15.10 -12.21 9.15
N ARG A 12 15.77 -13.30 9.56
CA ARG A 12 16.11 -14.40 8.64
C ARG A 12 14.89 -15.20 8.20
N ALA A 13 13.96 -15.48 9.11
CA ALA A 13 12.70 -16.15 8.78
C ALA A 13 11.84 -15.29 7.84
N TYR A 14 11.77 -13.98 8.08
CA TYR A 14 11.10 -13.03 7.20
C TYR A 14 11.74 -13.01 5.80
N GLY A 15 13.08 -13.01 5.72
CA GLY A 15 13.80 -13.09 4.45
C GLY A 15 13.57 -14.40 3.68
N ALA A 16 13.52 -15.54 4.38
CA ALA A 16 13.28 -16.84 3.77
C ALA A 16 11.84 -17.00 3.26
N VAL A 17 10.84 -16.52 4.01
CA VAL A 17 9.43 -16.53 3.60
C VAL A 17 9.16 -15.56 2.44
N LYS A 18 9.85 -14.41 2.43
CA LYS A 18 9.77 -13.44 1.32
C LYS A 18 10.27 -14.04 0.00
N ALA A 19 11.30 -14.88 0.04
CA ALA A 19 11.88 -15.52 -1.15
C ALA A 19 10.96 -16.58 -1.80
N THR A 20 10.01 -17.14 -1.04
CA THR A 20 9.07 -18.15 -1.56
C THR A 20 7.77 -17.55 -2.10
N ARG A 21 7.57 -16.24 -1.96
CA ARG A 21 6.36 -15.54 -2.41
C ARG A 21 6.48 -15.12 -3.86
N SER A 22 5.36 -15.21 -4.59
CA SER A 22 5.26 -14.66 -5.93
C SER A 22 5.50 -13.16 -5.93
N LEU A 23 5.91 -12.60 -7.08
CA LEU A 23 6.13 -11.16 -7.21
C LEU A 23 4.88 -10.35 -6.82
N ARG A 24 3.68 -10.84 -7.17
CA ARG A 24 2.41 -10.17 -6.83
C ARG A 24 2.14 -10.13 -5.32
N GLU A 25 2.46 -11.19 -4.60
CA GLU A 25 2.31 -11.22 -3.14
C GLU A 25 3.29 -10.26 -2.46
N GLN A 26 4.53 -10.18 -2.96
CA GLN A 26 5.53 -9.23 -2.46
C GLN A 26 5.10 -7.78 -2.71
N GLU A 27 4.52 -7.49 -3.88
CA GLU A 27 3.96 -6.17 -4.18
C GLU A 27 2.77 -5.87 -3.26
N ALA A 28 1.85 -6.81 -3.06
CA ALA A 28 0.70 -6.65 -2.17
C ALA A 28 1.12 -6.31 -0.73
N GLU A 29 2.21 -6.90 -0.24
CA GLU A 29 2.75 -6.59 1.09
C GLU A 29 3.26 -5.17 1.23
N VAL A 30 3.81 -4.58 0.15
CA VAL A 30 4.23 -3.17 0.18
C VAL A 30 3.02 -2.28 0.41
N TYR A 31 1.90 -2.54 -0.26
CA TYR A 31 0.65 -1.82 -0.04
C TYR A 31 0.10 -2.06 1.38
N ALA A 32 0.07 -3.30 1.85
CA ALA A 32 -0.40 -3.62 3.20
C ALA A 32 0.45 -2.93 4.29
N LEU A 33 1.76 -2.86 4.11
CA LEU A 33 2.66 -2.15 5.02
C LEU A 33 2.36 -0.65 5.06
N VAL A 34 2.17 -0.01 3.90
CA VAL A 34 1.86 1.42 3.83
C VAL A 34 0.48 1.71 4.40
N SER A 35 -0.53 0.86 4.11
CA SER A 35 -1.86 0.92 4.74
C SER A 35 -1.79 0.90 6.26
N GLY A 36 -1.07 -0.08 6.83
CA GLY A 36 -0.91 -0.17 8.28
C GLY A 36 -0.25 1.07 8.89
N ARG A 37 0.77 1.64 8.22
CA ARG A 37 1.42 2.87 8.66
C ARG A 37 0.50 4.09 8.62
N LEU A 38 -0.31 4.21 7.57
CA LEU A 38 -1.30 5.28 7.44
C LEU A 38 -2.35 5.20 8.56
N ARG A 39 -2.88 4.00 8.83
CA ARG A 39 -3.85 3.79 9.92
C ARG A 39 -3.26 4.15 11.28
N VAL A 40 -2.05 3.69 11.60
CA VAL A 40 -1.36 4.03 12.86
C VAL A 40 -1.10 5.54 12.97
N ALA A 41 -0.70 6.20 11.87
CA ALA A 41 -0.40 7.62 11.88
C ALA A 41 -1.64 8.51 12.13
N THR A 42 -2.86 8.01 11.93
CA THR A 42 -4.10 8.74 12.23
C THR A 42 -4.16 9.20 13.69
N GLU A 43 -3.69 8.35 14.61
CA GLU A 43 -3.62 8.63 16.05
C GLU A 43 -2.24 9.13 16.50
N GLY A 44 -1.31 9.31 15.56
CA GLY A 44 0.07 9.68 15.82
C GLY A 44 0.33 11.19 15.89
N SER A 45 1.59 11.52 16.17
CA SER A 45 2.13 12.88 16.12
C SER A 45 2.14 13.44 14.69
N ASP A 46 2.28 14.76 14.57
CA ASP A 46 2.34 15.44 13.26
C ASP A 46 3.49 14.93 12.39
N ILE A 47 4.63 14.59 13.00
CA ILE A 47 5.78 14.01 12.29
C ILE A 47 5.43 12.63 11.71
N GLU A 48 4.68 11.82 12.45
CA GLU A 48 4.24 10.49 11.97
C GLU A 48 3.24 10.63 10.82
N LYS A 49 2.32 11.59 10.90
CA LYS A 49 1.39 11.92 9.81
C LYS A 49 2.13 12.39 8.56
N ILE A 50 3.07 13.32 8.68
CA ILE A 50 3.90 13.81 7.57
C ILE A 50 4.69 12.66 6.92
N ARG A 51 5.27 11.78 7.75
CA ARG A 51 6.01 10.61 7.24
C ARG A 51 5.08 9.66 6.48
N ALA A 52 3.91 9.34 7.03
CA ALA A 52 2.95 8.45 6.39
C ALA A 52 2.46 9.01 5.05
N ARG A 53 2.16 10.32 4.99
CA ARG A 53 1.82 11.02 3.73
C ARG A 53 2.95 10.93 2.71
N SER A 54 4.18 11.17 3.15
CA SER A 54 5.37 11.09 2.27
C SER A 54 5.60 9.69 1.71
N ASP A 55 5.42 8.65 2.54
CA ASP A 55 5.49 7.25 2.13
C ASP A 55 4.41 6.93 1.07
N ALA A 56 3.17 7.38 1.29
CA ALA A 56 2.09 7.21 0.32
C ALA A 56 2.37 7.93 -1.01
N THR A 57 2.82 9.20 -0.96
CA THR A 57 3.20 9.96 -2.16
C THR A 57 4.30 9.26 -2.94
N ARG A 58 5.31 8.72 -2.25
CA ARG A 58 6.40 7.96 -2.89
C ARG A 58 5.89 6.69 -3.56
N LEU A 59 5.01 5.95 -2.89
CA LEU A 59 4.41 4.74 -3.46
C LEU A 59 3.61 5.06 -4.73
N PHE A 60 2.65 5.98 -4.65
CA PHE A 60 1.76 6.27 -5.77
C PHE A 60 2.44 7.01 -6.93
N SER A 61 3.45 7.83 -6.67
CA SER A 61 4.28 8.41 -7.73
C SER A 61 5.07 7.33 -8.48
N THR A 62 5.64 6.35 -7.77
CA THR A 62 6.36 5.22 -8.37
C THR A 62 5.44 4.37 -9.24
N VAL A 63 4.28 3.97 -8.70
CA VAL A 63 3.29 3.15 -9.42
C VAL A 63 2.80 3.88 -10.67
N ARG A 64 2.55 5.19 -10.58
CA ARG A 64 2.14 6.01 -11.72
C ARG A 64 3.22 6.02 -12.82
N VAL A 65 4.48 6.21 -12.46
CA VAL A 65 5.60 6.20 -13.43
C VAL A 65 5.71 4.84 -14.12
N LEU A 66 5.70 3.75 -13.35
CA LEU A 66 5.78 2.39 -13.88
C LEU A 66 4.60 2.06 -14.80
N THR A 67 3.40 2.49 -14.44
CA THR A 67 2.18 2.27 -15.24
C THR A 67 2.19 3.07 -16.54
N LEU A 68 2.80 4.27 -16.55
CA LEU A 68 2.90 5.11 -17.75
C LEU A 68 4.05 4.68 -18.68
N HIS A 69 5.04 3.94 -18.18
CA HIS A 69 6.16 3.47 -18.98
C HIS A 69 5.70 2.60 -20.16
N GLU A 70 6.43 2.65 -21.27
CA GLU A 70 6.09 1.93 -22.50
C GLU A 70 6.17 0.40 -22.33
N SER A 71 7.02 -0.07 -21.42
CA SER A 71 7.15 -1.49 -21.09
C SER A 71 6.01 -2.04 -20.21
N CYS A 72 5.02 -1.21 -19.84
CA CYS A 72 3.88 -1.67 -19.05
C CYS A 72 2.95 -2.50 -19.94
N GLU A 73 2.91 -3.82 -19.69
CA GLU A 73 2.10 -4.78 -20.45
C GLU A 73 0.61 -4.79 -20.08
N LEU A 74 0.19 -3.94 -19.12
CA LEU A 74 -1.22 -3.85 -18.73
C LEU A 74 -2.08 -3.29 -19.88
N PRO A 75 -3.33 -3.74 -20.04
CA PRO A 75 -4.26 -3.15 -21.01
C PRO A 75 -4.41 -1.64 -20.79
N LEU A 76 -4.46 -0.87 -21.88
CA LEU A 76 -4.56 0.59 -21.82
C LEU A 76 -5.71 1.11 -20.93
N PRO A 77 -6.93 0.52 -20.95
CA PRO A 77 -8.00 0.96 -20.05
C PRO A 77 -7.63 0.81 -18.56
N LEU A 78 -6.99 -0.31 -18.19
CA LEU A 78 -6.56 -0.58 -16.82
C LEU A 78 -5.43 0.37 -16.40
N ARG A 79 -4.48 0.66 -17.29
CA ARG A 79 -3.43 1.66 -17.05
C ARG A 79 -4.04 3.03 -16.73
N GLY A 80 -5.04 3.45 -17.51
CA GLY A 80 -5.76 4.71 -17.29
C GLY A 80 -6.44 4.77 -15.92
N GLN A 81 -7.10 3.68 -15.51
CA GLN A 81 -7.74 3.56 -14.20
C GLN A 81 -6.71 3.65 -13.05
N ILE A 82 -5.63 2.88 -13.12
CA ILE A 82 -4.55 2.91 -12.11
C ILE A 82 -3.96 4.32 -11.99
N VAL A 83 -3.62 4.95 -13.12
CA VAL A 83 -3.07 6.31 -13.12
C VAL A 83 -4.06 7.32 -12.53
N SER A 84 -5.36 7.17 -12.80
CA SER A 84 -6.40 8.03 -12.20
C SER A 84 -6.42 7.90 -10.67
N VAL A 85 -6.37 6.67 -10.15
CA VAL A 85 -6.32 6.42 -8.70
C VAL A 85 -5.04 6.95 -8.08
N CYS A 86 -3.86 6.73 -8.70
CA CYS A 86 -2.62 7.31 -8.21
C CYS A 86 -2.68 8.84 -8.12
N ARG A 87 -3.30 9.51 -9.11
CA ARG A 87 -3.50 10.97 -9.08
C ARG A 87 -4.47 11.41 -7.98
N ALA A 88 -5.50 10.63 -7.68
CA ALA A 88 -6.40 10.91 -6.57
C ALA A 88 -5.66 10.79 -5.23
N ALA A 89 -4.94 9.69 -5.00
CA ALA A 89 -4.16 9.46 -3.79
C ALA A 89 -3.08 10.54 -3.58
N MET A 90 -2.33 10.90 -4.61
CA MET A 90 -1.32 11.96 -4.50
C MET A 90 -1.94 13.31 -4.15
N ARG A 91 -3.09 13.67 -4.76
CA ARG A 91 -3.80 14.91 -4.41
C ARG A 91 -4.30 14.93 -2.97
N GLU A 92 -4.74 13.79 -2.45
CA GLU A 92 -5.11 13.68 -1.05
C GLU A 92 -3.89 13.86 -0.15
N ALA A 93 -2.80 13.16 -0.44
CA ALA A 93 -1.57 13.20 0.34
C ALA A 93 -0.90 14.59 0.38
N ASP A 94 -1.15 15.45 -0.60
CA ASP A 94 -0.63 16.82 -0.65
C ASP A 94 -1.41 17.80 0.25
N LYS A 95 -2.62 17.46 0.72
CA LYS A 95 -3.41 18.32 1.61
C LYS A 95 -2.83 18.39 3.02
N ASP A 96 -2.90 19.55 3.66
CA ASP A 96 -2.47 19.70 5.06
C ASP A 96 -3.28 18.81 6.02
N ASP A 97 -4.58 18.64 5.77
CA ASP A 97 -5.50 17.77 6.52
C ASP A 97 -5.77 16.41 5.84
N ALA A 98 -4.79 15.88 5.09
CA ALA A 98 -4.94 14.66 4.30
C ALA A 98 -5.70 13.53 5.02
N ASP A 99 -6.69 12.96 4.35
CA ASP A 99 -7.43 11.79 4.83
C ASP A 99 -6.54 10.53 4.73
N LEU A 100 -5.88 10.19 5.85
CA LEU A 100 -5.02 9.01 5.95
C LEU A 100 -5.81 7.70 5.89
N GLY A 101 -7.09 7.72 6.29
CA GLY A 101 -7.99 6.57 6.19
C GLY A 101 -8.28 6.23 4.73
N PHE A 102 -8.67 7.23 3.95
CA PHE A 102 -8.86 7.10 2.50
C PHE A 102 -7.60 6.58 1.79
N LEU A 103 -6.42 7.11 2.13
CA LEU A 103 -5.16 6.63 1.57
C LEU A 103 -4.89 5.15 1.91
N ALA A 104 -5.21 4.73 3.15
CA ALA A 104 -5.08 3.34 3.57
C ALA A 104 -6.03 2.42 2.80
N ASP A 105 -7.28 2.85 2.59
CA ASP A 105 -8.29 2.07 1.87
C ASP A 105 -7.90 1.85 0.39
N ILE A 106 -7.26 2.85 -0.25
CA ILE A 106 -6.69 2.69 -1.59
C ILE A 106 -5.57 1.64 -1.56
N CYS A 107 -4.66 1.69 -0.59
CA CYS A 107 -3.61 0.68 -0.45
C CYS A 107 -4.20 -0.73 -0.27
N ASP A 108 -5.21 -0.88 0.59
CA ASP A 108 -5.89 -2.16 0.81
C ASP A 108 -6.53 -2.69 -0.47
N SER A 109 -7.14 -1.81 -1.27
CA SER A 109 -7.74 -2.17 -2.57
C SER A 109 -6.70 -2.69 -3.57
N PHE A 110 -5.52 -2.05 -3.64
CA PHE A 110 -4.41 -2.52 -4.48
C PHE A 110 -3.85 -3.86 -3.99
N ALA A 111 -3.65 -4.00 -2.67
CA ALA A 111 -3.19 -5.25 -2.07
C ALA A 111 -4.15 -6.41 -2.38
N ALA A 112 -5.47 -6.18 -2.22
CA ALA A 112 -6.50 -7.15 -2.53
C ALA A 112 -6.47 -7.57 -4.01
N GLY A 113 -6.42 -6.60 -4.93
CA GLY A 113 -6.35 -6.85 -6.36
C GLY A 113 -5.11 -7.65 -6.79
N LEU A 114 -3.95 -7.41 -6.15
CA LEU A 114 -2.73 -8.15 -6.41
C LEU A 114 -2.78 -9.60 -5.91
N LEU A 115 -3.47 -9.84 -4.79
CA LEU A 115 -3.72 -11.17 -4.21
C LEU A 115 -4.86 -11.93 -4.90
N GLY A 116 -5.51 -11.33 -5.92
CA GLY A 116 -6.67 -11.93 -6.58
C GLY A 116 -7.92 -11.99 -5.69
N ARG A 117 -7.98 -11.18 -4.62
CA ARG A 117 -9.19 -11.01 -3.81
C ARG A 117 -10.00 -9.86 -4.38
N ALA A 118 -11.25 -10.13 -4.77
CA ALA A 118 -12.20 -9.07 -5.03
C ALA A 118 -12.45 -8.28 -3.73
N PRO A 119 -12.67 -6.95 -3.77
CA PRO A 119 -13.10 -6.21 -2.60
C PRO A 119 -14.40 -6.84 -2.09
N VAL A 120 -14.45 -7.14 -0.79
CA VAL A 120 -15.69 -7.56 -0.13
C VAL A 120 -16.62 -6.36 -0.21
N ALA A 121 -17.56 -6.37 -1.16
CA ALA A 121 -18.68 -5.46 -1.11
C ALA A 121 -19.36 -5.70 0.23
N GLU A 122 -19.38 -4.69 1.11
CA GLU A 122 -20.26 -4.71 2.27
C GLU A 122 -21.66 -4.99 1.74
N THR A 123 -22.12 -6.22 1.98
CA THR A 123 -23.51 -6.58 1.77
C THR A 123 -24.24 -5.79 2.84
N GLY A 124 -24.75 -4.63 2.45
CA GLY A 124 -25.65 -3.84 3.26
C GLY A 124 -26.73 -4.77 3.79
N ALA A 125 -26.78 -4.90 5.11
CA ALA A 125 -27.88 -5.51 5.80
C ALA A 125 -29.12 -4.67 5.51
N ALA A 126 -29.91 -5.14 4.54
CA ALA A 126 -31.31 -4.79 4.40
C ALA A 126 -32.13 -5.88 5.09
N ALA A 127 -32.49 -5.63 6.35
CA ALA A 127 -33.70 -6.10 7.01
C ALA A 127 -33.85 -5.36 8.35
#